data_AF-A0A3B1AJY6-F1
#
_entry.id   AF-A0A3B1AJY6-F1
#
_cell.length_a   1.000
_cell.length_b   1.000
_cell.length_c   1.000
_cell.angle_alpha   90.00
_cell.angle_beta   90.00
_cell.angle_gamma   90.00
#
_symmetry.space_group_name_H-M   'P 1'
#
loop_
_entity.id
_entity.type
_entity.pdbx_description
1 polymer ?
#
loop_
_entity_poly.entity_id
_entity_poly.type
_entity_poly.pdbx_seq_one_letter_code
_entity_poly.pdbx_strand_id
1 'polypeptide(L)'
;MAKIIWTSEANRWLKDIFDYISVEDPVAASSVIEGVYQKSQILKEFPQIGYQYEHESKRNIRVLLYGRYRIAYEITDIHTHCLF
;
A
#
# COMPACT_ATOMS: atom_id res chain seq x y z
N MET A 1 -3.03 -16.14 -7.95
CA MET A 1 -3.27 -15.18 -6.85
C MET A 1 -1.95 -14.54 -6.50
N ALA A 2 -1.88 -13.21 -6.45
CA ALA A 2 -0.68 -12.50 -6.04
C ALA A 2 -0.49 -12.56 -4.52
N LYS A 3 0.76 -12.55 -4.06
CA LYS A 3 1.09 -12.46 -2.63
C LYS A 3 1.42 -11.01 -2.29
N ILE A 4 0.74 -10.48 -1.27
CA ILE A 4 1.05 -9.16 -0.73
C ILE A 4 2.21 -9.32 0.25
N ILE A 5 3.27 -8.55 0.05
CA ILE A 5 4.43 -8.47 0.94
C ILE A 5 4.52 -7.02 1.40
N TRP A 6 4.35 -6.81 2.70
CA TRP A 6 4.53 -5.49 3.31
C TRP A 6 6.01 -5.25 3.58
N THR A 7 6.55 -4.15 3.06
CA THR A 7 7.92 -3.74 3.38
C THR A 7 7.99 -3.22 4.81
N SER A 8 9.19 -3.26 5.40
CA SER A 8 9.44 -2.66 6.72
C SER A 8 9.10 -1.16 6.72
N GLU A 9 9.31 -0.49 5.59
CA GLU A 9 8.94 0.89 5.38
C GLU A 9 7.42 1.05 5.43
N ALA A 10 6.66 0.27 4.65
CA ALA A 10 5.19 0.35 4.65
C ALA A 10 4.59 0.12 6.05
N ASN A 11 5.14 -0.82 6.82
CA ASN A 11 4.73 -1.02 8.21
C ASN A 11 5.02 0.18 9.11
N ARG A 12 6.15 0.88 8.90
CA ARG A 12 6.47 2.11 9.63
C ARG A 12 5.47 3.21 9.30
N TRP A 13 5.17 3.43 8.01
CA TRP A 13 4.17 4.40 7.57
C TRP A 13 2.79 4.12 8.17
N LEU A 14 2.34 2.87 8.19
CA LEU A 14 1.09 2.49 8.84
C LEU A 14 1.10 2.81 10.34
N LYS A 15 2.20 2.53 11.02
CA LYS A 15 2.36 2.86 12.44
C LYS A 15 2.34 4.37 12.66
N ASP A 16 3.02 5.15 11.84
CA ASP A 16 3.07 6.61 11.97
C ASP A 16 1.69 7.24 11.75
N ILE A 17 0.91 6.74 10.78
CA ILE A 17 -0.48 7.16 10.55
C ILE A 17 -1.34 6.81 11.77
N PHE A 18 -1.21 5.59 12.30
CA PHE A 18 -1.94 5.16 13.48
C PHE A 18 -1.61 6.05 14.67
N ASP A 19 -0.32 6.22 14.99
CA ASP A 19 0.14 7.02 16.12
C ASP A 19 -0.36 8.47 16.00
N TYR A 20 -0.28 9.07 14.80
CA TYR A 20 -0.76 10.43 14.55
C TYR A 20 -2.26 10.60 14.82
N ILE A 21 -3.11 9.71 14.30
CA ILE A 21 -4.57 9.80 14.46
C ILE A 21 -4.97 9.42 15.89
N SER A 22 -4.25 8.48 16.52
CA SER A 22 -4.57 7.95 17.85
C SER A 22 -4.47 9.00 18.96
N VAL A 23 -3.74 10.09 18.73
CA VAL A 23 -3.67 11.23 19.66
C VAL A 23 -5.05 11.84 19.89
N GLU A 24 -5.89 11.91 18.84
CA GLU A 24 -7.24 12.48 18.91
C GLU A 24 -8.33 11.42 18.97
N ASP A 25 -8.24 10.38 18.13
CA ASP A 25 -9.24 9.33 18.04
C ASP A 25 -8.61 7.95 17.73
N PRO A 26 -8.37 7.11 18.77
CA PRO A 26 -7.78 5.78 18.59
C PRO A 26 -8.71 4.79 17.87
N VAL A 27 -10.02 5.01 17.90
CA VAL A 27 -11.00 4.16 17.20
C VAL A 27 -10.96 4.46 15.70
N ALA A 28 -10.89 5.74 15.34
CA ALA A 28 -10.68 6.16 13.96
C ALA A 28 -9.33 5.70 13.42
N ALA A 29 -8.26 5.78 14.22
CA ALA A 29 -6.93 5.28 13.84
C ALA A 29 -6.98 3.79 13.46
N SER A 30 -7.61 2.96 14.31
CA SER A 30 -7.79 1.54 14.04
C SER A 30 -8.61 1.28 12.78
N SER A 31 -9.69 2.05 12.59
CA SER A 31 -10.57 1.94 11.42
C SER A 31 -9.86 2.29 10.11
N VAL A 32 -8.95 3.28 10.13
CA VAL A 32 -8.14 3.66 8.96
C VAL A 32 -7.16 2.55 8.58
N ILE A 33 -6.45 1.97 9.56
CA ILE A 33 -5.49 0.89 9.30
C ILE A 33 -6.20 -0.35 8.78
N GLU A 34 -7.32 -0.75 9.40
CA GLU A 34 -8.13 -1.86 8.93
C GLU A 34 -8.65 -1.60 7.50
N GLY A 35 -9.11 -0.38 7.22
CA GLY A 35 -9.56 0.03 5.90
C GLY A 35 -8.48 -0.11 4.82
N VAL A 36 -7.25 0.32 5.12
CA VAL A 36 -6.09 0.16 4.22
C VAL A 36 -5.77 -1.32 4.02
N TYR A 37 -5.78 -2.12 5.09
CA TYR A 37 -5.51 -3.55 5.03
C TYR A 37 -6.54 -4.29 4.17
N GLN A 38 -7.83 -4.04 4.39
CA GLN A 38 -8.91 -4.63 3.60
C GLN A 38 -8.84 -4.19 2.13
N LYS A 39 -8.59 -2.90 1.88
CA LYS A 39 -8.43 -2.40 0.51
C LYS A 39 -7.26 -3.05 -0.20
N SER A 40 -6.16 -3.32 0.49
CA SER A 40 -5.00 -3.99 -0.10
C SER A 40 -5.31 -5.43 -0.54
N GLN A 41 -6.27 -6.13 0.09
CA GLN A 41 -6.60 -7.53 -0.24
C GLN A 41 -7.06 -7.69 -1.69
N ILE A 42 -7.68 -6.67 -2.29
CA ILE A 42 -8.10 -6.69 -3.70
C ILE A 42 -6.91 -6.92 -4.65
N LEU A 43 -5.70 -6.55 -4.25
CA LEU A 43 -4.48 -6.72 -5.05
C LEU A 43 -4.09 -8.20 -5.24
N LYS A 44 -4.61 -9.12 -4.40
CA LYS A 44 -4.40 -10.57 -4.58
C LYS A 44 -5.07 -11.10 -5.84
N GLU A 45 -6.22 -10.53 -6.19
CA GLU A 45 -7.04 -10.90 -7.34
C GLU A 45 -6.79 -9.97 -8.53
N PHE A 46 -6.69 -8.66 -8.27
CA PHE A 46 -6.52 -7.62 -9.28
C PHE A 46 -5.28 -6.76 -9.00
N PRO A 47 -4.06 -7.33 -9.16
CA PRO A 47 -2.82 -6.58 -8.89
C PRO A 47 -2.67 -5.35 -9.79
N GLN A 48 -3.24 -5.34 -10.99
CA GLN A 48 -3.11 -4.24 -11.95
C GLN A 48 -4.15 -3.11 -11.77
N ILE A 49 -5.02 -3.18 -10.76
CA ILE A 49 -6.13 -2.21 -10.57
C ILE A 49 -5.66 -0.79 -10.24
N GLY A 50 -4.47 -0.64 -9.65
CA GLY A 50 -3.88 0.66 -9.32
C GLY A 50 -3.38 1.38 -10.57
N TYR A 51 -3.35 2.72 -10.46
CA TYR A 51 -2.83 3.59 -11.49
C TYR A 51 -1.33 3.37 -11.65
N GLN A 52 -0.88 3.14 -12.88
CA GLN A 52 0.53 3.01 -13.18
C GLN A 52 1.22 4.35 -12.99
N TYR A 53 2.25 4.35 -12.15
CA TYR A 53 3.07 5.53 -11.88
C TYR A 53 4.34 5.44 -12.71
N GLU A 54 4.50 6.39 -13.62
CA GLU A 54 5.57 6.50 -14.61
C GLU A 54 5.66 5.34 -15.62
N HIS A 55 5.72 5.70 -16.91
CA HIS A 55 5.78 4.72 -18.00
C HIS A 55 7.20 4.31 -18.39
N GLU A 56 8.21 5.05 -17.93
CA GLU A 56 9.60 4.93 -18.38
C GLU A 56 10.51 4.15 -17.42
N SER A 57 10.05 3.87 -16.19
CA SER A 57 10.83 3.09 -15.23
C SER A 57 10.66 1.59 -15.49
N LYS A 58 11.72 0.80 -15.28
CA LYS A 58 11.66 -0.68 -15.35
C LYS A 58 10.80 -1.29 -14.23
N ARG A 59 10.34 -0.47 -13.28
CA ARG A 59 9.59 -0.89 -12.10
C ARG A 59 8.11 -0.73 -12.37
N ASN A 60 7.32 -1.77 -12.08
CA ASN A 60 5.87 -1.69 -12.23
C ASN A 60 5.25 -1.11 -10.95
N ILE A 61 5.54 0.18 -10.71
CA ILE A 61 5.01 0.92 -9.56
C ILE A 61 3.58 1.36 -9.89
N ARG A 62 2.69 1.11 -8.94
CA ARG A 62 1.28 1.46 -9.04
C ARG A 62 0.79 2.11 -7.76
N VAL A 63 -0.24 2.93 -7.90
CA VAL A 63 -0.87 3.63 -6.79
C VAL A 63 -2.35 3.26 -6.73
N LEU A 64 -2.76 2.67 -5.61
CA LEU A 64 -4.17 2.44 -5.28
C LEU A 64 -4.66 3.56 -4.36
N LEU A 65 -5.82 4.13 -4.69
CA LEU A 65 -6.43 5.18 -3.88
C LEU A 65 -7.37 4.58 -2.82
N TYR A 66 -7.22 5.05 -1.58
CA TYR A 66 -8.14 4.74 -0.48
C TYR A 66 -8.48 6.01 0.30
N GLY A 67 -9.65 6.59 0.01
CA GLY A 67 -10.05 7.87 0.60
C GLY A 67 -9.04 8.97 0.26
N ARG A 68 -8.37 9.50 1.28
CA ARG A 68 -7.30 10.50 1.14
C ARG A 68 -5.89 9.90 1.08
N TYR A 69 -5.76 8.59 1.25
CA TYR A 69 -4.49 7.89 1.26
C TYR A 69 -4.16 7.30 -0.11
N ARG A 70 -2.86 7.29 -0.42
CA ARG A 70 -2.29 6.68 -1.61
C ARG A 70 -1.48 5.47 -1.17
N ILE A 71 -1.91 4.29 -1.58
CA ILE A 71 -1.21 3.03 -1.32
C ILE A 71 -0.33 2.76 -2.53
N ALA A 72 0.96 3.10 -2.42
CA ALA A 72 1.95 2.77 -3.43
C ALA A 72 2.37 1.31 -3.29
N TYR A 73 2.45 0.58 -4.40
CA TYR A 73 2.87 -0.81 -4.43
C TYR A 73 3.60 -1.13 -5.73
N GLU A 74 4.47 -2.13 -5.69
CA GLU A 74 5.21 -2.61 -6.85
C GLU A 74 4.73 -4.00 -7.23
N ILE A 75 4.47 -4.25 -8.52
CA ILE A 75 4.24 -5.60 -9.02
C ILE A 75 5.60 -6.17 -9.45
N THR A 76 6.17 -7.03 -8.60
CA THR A 76 7.36 -7.80 -8.96
C THR A 76 6.96 -9.17 -9.50
N ASP A 77 7.15 -9.38 -10.80
CA ASP A 77 7.25 -10.73 -11.36
C ASP A 77 8.65 -11.25 -11.02
N ILE A 78 8.73 -12.45 -10.46
CA ILE A 78 9.95 -13.08 -9.89
C ILE A 78 11.03 -13.09 -10.99
N HIS A 79 12.06 -12.24 -11.07
CA HIS A 79 12.85 -11.54 -10.07
C HIS A 79 13.02 -10.07 -10.47
N THR A 80 12.71 -9.13 -9.58
CA THR A 80 13.10 -7.73 -9.78
C THR A 80 13.51 -7.13 -8.43
N HIS A 81 14.79 -6.79 -8.31
CA HIS A 81 15.38 -6.14 -7.13
C HIS A 81 14.81 -4.72 -6.95
N CYS A 82 14.47 -4.36 -5.71
CA CYS A 82 14.09 -3.01 -5.33
C CYS A 82 15.30 -2.04 -5.36
N LEU A 83 15.08 -0.85 -5.90
CA LEU A 83 15.96 0.31 -6.10
C LEU A 83 15.07 1.54 -6.31
N PHE A 84 14.39 1.96 -5.24
CA PHE A 84 13.67 3.23 -5.11
C PHE A 84 12.87 3.63 -6.36
#